data_AF-C5K8Y6-F1
#
_entry.id   AF-C5K8Y6-F1
#
_cell.length_a   1.000
_cell.length_b   1.000
_cell.length_c   1.000
_cell.angle_alpha   90.00
_cell.angle_beta   90.00
_cell.angle_gamma   90.00
#
_symmetry.space_group_name_H-M   'P 1'
#
loop_
_entity.id
_entity.type
_entity.pdbx_description
1 polymer ?
#
loop_
_entity_poly.entity_id
_entity_poly.type
_entity_poly.pdbx_seq_one_letter_code
_entity_poly.pdbx_strand_id
1 'polypeptide(L)'
;FKSIVAECFQSDGLFQKSLKEAFETFINRDLGRFSVAAMMSSFCDKVLRKGGEKRSEEQVDALMSKLVDLFSFLTDKDVFAEIYRNQLAKRLLYDTSASDEAEKNVIQKLKMKCGAQFTSKLEGMITDISLAADMQKQFREYLSHRDSQADYGK
;
A
#
# COMPACT_ATOMS: atom_id res chain seq x y z
N PHE A 1 4.61 -15.69 -18.36
CA PHE A 1 5.71 -16.50 -17.78
C PHE A 1 5.21 -17.57 -16.82
N LYS A 2 4.52 -17.23 -15.71
CA LYS A 2 3.92 -18.25 -14.82
C LYS A 2 2.98 -19.22 -15.57
N SER A 3 2.15 -18.72 -16.48
CA SER A 3 1.28 -19.55 -17.34
C SER A 3 2.06 -20.52 -18.23
N ILE A 4 3.16 -20.07 -18.85
CA ILE A 4 4.03 -20.92 -19.69
C ILE A 4 4.62 -22.06 -18.85
N VAL A 5 5.09 -21.79 -17.64
CA VAL A 5 5.60 -22.83 -16.73
C VAL A 5 4.49 -23.81 -16.33
N ALA A 6 3.27 -23.32 -16.08
CA ALA A 6 2.15 -24.16 -15.71
C ALA A 6 1.64 -25.03 -16.87
N GLU A 7 1.41 -24.42 -18.04
CA GLU A 7 0.75 -25.04 -19.19
C GLU A 7 1.71 -25.85 -20.05
N CYS A 8 2.90 -25.29 -20.35
CA CYS A 8 3.86 -25.91 -21.27
C CYS A 8 4.84 -26.84 -20.55
N PHE A 9 5.18 -26.54 -19.29
CA PHE A 9 6.15 -27.30 -18.50
C PHE A 9 5.50 -28.05 -17.33
N GLN A 10 4.16 -28.15 -17.29
CA GLN A 10 3.40 -28.91 -16.28
C GLN A 10 3.76 -28.55 -14.82
N SER A 11 4.08 -27.27 -14.57
CA SER A 11 4.54 -26.80 -13.26
C SER A 11 5.82 -27.47 -12.76
N ASP A 12 6.70 -27.88 -13.67
CA ASP A 12 7.99 -28.49 -13.35
C ASP A 12 8.82 -27.62 -12.38
N GLY A 13 9.34 -28.26 -11.33
CA GLY A 13 10.03 -27.57 -10.24
C GLY A 13 11.33 -26.91 -10.66
N LEU A 14 12.05 -27.46 -11.66
CA LEU A 14 13.29 -26.87 -12.17
C LEU A 14 12.99 -25.58 -12.94
N PHE A 15 11.94 -25.58 -13.77
CA PHE A 15 11.51 -24.37 -14.49
C PHE A 15 10.95 -23.30 -13.55
N GLN A 16 10.20 -23.70 -12.51
CA GLN A 16 9.74 -22.77 -11.48
C GLN A 16 10.91 -22.12 -10.73
N LYS A 17 11.90 -22.92 -10.33
CA LYS A 17 13.12 -22.42 -9.66
C LYS A 17 13.91 -21.48 -10.56
N SER A 18 14.16 -21.89 -11.80
CA SER A 18 14.92 -21.09 -12.77
C SER A 18 14.22 -19.76 -13.07
N LEU A 19 12.90 -19.77 -13.20
CA LEU A 19 12.11 -18.55 -13.38
C LEU A 19 12.25 -17.61 -12.17
N LYS A 20 12.16 -18.16 -10.96
CA LYS A 20 12.32 -17.38 -9.72
C LYS A 20 13.71 -16.74 -9.66
N GLU A 21 14.77 -17.51 -9.88
CA GLU A 21 16.16 -17.02 -9.87
C GLU A 21 16.41 -15.94 -10.92
N ALA A 22 15.83 -16.09 -12.12
CA ALA A 22 15.92 -15.08 -13.17
C ALA A 22 15.24 -13.76 -12.76
N PHE A 23 14.07 -13.84 -12.11
CA PHE A 23 13.35 -12.67 -11.59
C PHE A 23 14.10 -11.98 -10.47
N GLU A 24 14.61 -12.73 -9.48
CA GLU A 24 15.45 -12.20 -8.41
C GLU A 24 16.74 -11.55 -8.97
N THR A 25 17.33 -12.13 -10.02
CA THR A 25 18.53 -11.57 -10.63
C THR A 25 18.23 -10.25 -11.35
N PHE A 26 17.19 -10.17 -12.18
CA PHE A 26 16.95 -8.97 -12.98
C PHE A 26 16.36 -7.81 -12.16
N ILE A 27 15.45 -8.09 -11.23
CA ILE A 27 14.75 -7.07 -10.43
C ILE A 27 15.72 -6.32 -9.53
N ASN A 28 16.72 -7.01 -9.01
CA ASN A 28 17.69 -6.44 -8.09
C ASN A 28 18.96 -5.94 -8.79
N ARG A 29 18.93 -5.78 -10.12
CA ARG A 29 20.01 -5.09 -10.83
C ARG A 29 19.98 -3.61 -10.50
N ASP A 30 21.18 -3.06 -10.33
CA ASP A 30 21.34 -1.62 -10.23
C ASP A 30 20.99 -0.96 -11.57
N LEU A 31 19.98 -0.09 -11.53
CA LEU A 31 19.53 0.71 -12.68
C LEU A 31 20.08 2.14 -12.61
N GLY A 32 21.06 2.38 -11.74
CA GLY A 32 21.72 3.65 -11.51
C GLY A 32 20.87 4.58 -10.65
N ARG A 33 20.01 5.39 -11.28
CA ARG A 33 19.37 6.53 -10.60
C ARG A 33 18.23 6.15 -9.65
N PHE A 34 17.52 5.06 -9.94
CA PHE A 34 16.37 4.62 -9.15
C PHE A 34 16.38 3.10 -9.01
N SER A 35 16.21 2.61 -7.77
CA SER A 35 16.02 1.19 -7.52
C SER A 35 14.62 0.75 -7.95
N VAL A 36 14.46 -0.56 -8.24
CA VAL A 36 13.13 -1.14 -8.51
C VAL A 36 12.21 -0.97 -7.30
N ALA A 37 12.74 -1.03 -6.07
CA ALA A 37 12.01 -0.70 -4.85
C ALA A 37 11.36 0.70 -4.93
N ALA A 38 12.14 1.73 -5.29
CA ALA A 38 11.65 3.10 -5.40
C ALA A 38 10.62 3.26 -6.52
N MET A 39 10.83 2.60 -7.66
CA MET A 39 9.90 2.62 -8.78
C MET A 39 8.57 1.95 -8.43
N MET A 40 8.61 0.80 -7.75
CA MET A 40 7.41 0.09 -7.30
C MET A 40 6.61 0.94 -6.31
N SER A 41 7.27 1.54 -5.31
CA SER A 41 6.58 2.41 -4.35
C SER A 41 5.96 3.63 -5.04
N SER A 42 6.71 4.27 -5.95
CA SER A 42 6.21 5.41 -6.72
C SER A 42 5.03 5.05 -7.63
N PHE A 43 5.00 3.82 -8.16
CA PHE A 43 3.86 3.32 -8.91
C PHE A 43 2.65 3.13 -8.01
N CYS A 44 2.80 2.48 -6.84
CA CYS A 44 1.72 2.38 -5.85
C CYS A 44 1.14 3.75 -5.51
N ASP A 45 2.00 4.73 -5.20
CA ASP A 45 1.56 6.09 -4.86
C ASP A 45 0.74 6.73 -5.97
N LYS A 46 1.16 6.62 -7.24
CA LYS A 46 0.40 7.16 -8.38
C LYS A 46 -0.96 6.52 -8.57
N VAL A 47 -1.09 5.22 -8.28
CA VAL A 47 -2.37 4.49 -8.41
C VAL A 47 -3.32 4.83 -7.27
N LEU A 48 -2.80 5.01 -6.05
CA LEU A 48 -3.61 5.19 -4.84
C LEU A 48 -3.96 6.66 -4.56
N ARG A 49 -3.40 7.62 -5.28
CA ARG A 49 -3.63 9.05 -5.03
C ARG A 49 -4.86 9.60 -5.76
N LYS A 50 -5.64 10.47 -5.09
CA LYS A 50 -6.72 11.28 -5.69
C LYS A 50 -6.19 12.04 -6.90
N GLY A 51 -6.92 11.98 -8.02
CA GLY A 51 -6.51 12.64 -9.27
C GLY A 51 -5.35 11.96 -10.02
N GLY A 52 -4.94 10.77 -9.59
CA GLY A 52 -4.07 9.88 -10.37
C GLY A 52 -4.78 9.28 -11.59
N GLU A 53 -4.24 8.17 -12.10
CA GLU A 53 -4.87 7.45 -13.21
C GLU A 53 -6.25 6.92 -12.77
N LYS A 54 -7.32 7.43 -13.37
CA LYS A 54 -8.69 6.94 -13.11
C LYS A 54 -8.77 5.47 -13.51
N ARG A 55 -8.94 4.61 -12.51
CA ARG A 55 -9.10 3.16 -12.66
C ARG A 55 -10.26 2.69 -11.78
N SER A 56 -10.88 1.57 -12.16
CA SER A 56 -11.86 0.93 -11.30
C SER A 56 -11.17 0.27 -10.10
N GLU A 57 -11.92 0.02 -9.03
CA GLU A 57 -11.39 -0.67 -7.85
C GLU A 57 -10.84 -2.07 -8.20
N GLU A 58 -11.50 -2.81 -9.11
CA GLU A 58 -11.01 -4.12 -9.55
C GLU A 58 -9.68 -4.01 -10.29
N GLN A 59 -9.50 -2.96 -11.10
CA GLN A 59 -8.24 -2.72 -11.80
C GLN A 59 -7.13 -2.36 -10.81
N VAL A 60 -7.43 -1.57 -9.79
CA VAL A 60 -6.47 -1.24 -8.71
C VAL A 60 -6.07 -2.51 -7.97
N ASP A 61 -7.03 -3.34 -7.52
CA ASP A 61 -6.74 -4.58 -6.81
C ASP A 61 -5.90 -5.56 -7.66
N ALA A 62 -6.22 -5.70 -8.95
CA ALA A 62 -5.47 -6.53 -9.88
C ALA A 62 -4.03 -6.04 -10.07
N LEU A 63 -3.82 -4.72 -10.18
CA LEU A 63 -2.49 -4.13 -10.30
C LEU A 63 -1.68 -4.30 -9.01
N MET A 64 -2.30 -4.06 -7.85
CA MET A 64 -1.66 -4.22 -6.56
C MET A 64 -1.28 -5.68 -6.30
N SER A 65 -2.11 -6.63 -6.71
CA SER A 65 -1.79 -8.06 -6.64
C SER A 65 -0.56 -8.43 -7.47
N LYS A 66 -0.45 -7.92 -8.70
CA LYS A 66 0.73 -8.12 -9.55
C LYS A 66 1.98 -7.47 -8.97
N LEU A 67 1.85 -6.29 -8.39
CA LEU A 67 2.96 -5.58 -7.75
C LEU A 67 3.47 -6.34 -6.53
N VAL A 68 2.57 -6.81 -5.68
CA VAL A 68 2.90 -7.60 -4.48
C VAL A 68 3.52 -8.95 -4.85
N ASP A 69 3.12 -9.54 -5.99
CA ASP A 69 3.80 -10.69 -6.55
C ASP A 69 5.23 -10.37 -7.03
N LEU A 70 5.43 -9.23 -7.70
CA LEU A 70 6.76 -8.78 -8.11
C LEU A 70 7.66 -8.46 -6.90
N PHE A 71 7.07 -7.90 -5.85
CA PHE A 71 7.72 -7.52 -4.60
C PHE A 71 8.33 -8.72 -3.88
N SER A 72 7.78 -9.92 -4.10
CA SER A 72 8.33 -11.15 -3.52
C SER A 72 9.76 -11.46 -3.97
N PHE A 73 10.18 -10.97 -5.14
CA PHE A 73 11.52 -11.15 -5.71
C PHE A 73 12.50 -10.02 -5.37
N LEU A 74 12.03 -8.96 -4.69
CA LEU A 74 12.86 -7.81 -4.33
C LEU A 74 13.73 -8.14 -3.11
N THR A 75 15.02 -7.78 -3.15
CA THR A 75 15.96 -7.92 -2.04
C THR A 75 15.83 -6.74 -1.07
N ASP A 76 15.79 -5.51 -1.58
CA ASP A 76 15.75 -4.27 -0.80
C ASP A 76 14.33 -3.89 -0.35
N LYS A 77 13.68 -4.81 0.38
CA LYS A 77 12.28 -4.64 0.83
C LYS A 77 12.13 -3.53 1.86
N ASP A 78 13.16 -3.27 2.64
CA ASP A 78 13.25 -2.18 3.62
C ASP A 78 13.25 -0.81 2.94
N VAL A 79 13.97 -0.66 1.82
CA VAL A 79 13.95 0.56 1.00
C VAL A 79 12.55 0.82 0.46
N PHE A 80 11.87 -0.21 -0.07
CA PHE A 80 10.47 -0.09 -0.48
C PHE A 80 9.58 0.33 0.70
N ALA A 81 9.71 -0.35 1.85
CA ALA A 81 8.88 -0.09 3.02
C ALA A 81 8.99 1.35 3.50
N GLU A 82 10.22 1.88 3.55
CA GLU A 82 10.48 3.24 4.02
C GLU A 82 9.90 4.30 3.06
N ILE A 83 10.08 4.12 1.74
CA ILE A 83 9.50 5.02 0.74
C ILE A 83 7.97 4.94 0.78
N TYR A 84 7.40 3.74 0.83
CA TYR A 84 5.96 3.53 0.87
C TYR A 84 5.34 4.15 2.12
N ARG A 85 5.97 3.96 3.28
CA ARG A 85 5.55 4.55 4.56
C ARG A 85 5.51 6.08 4.48
N ASN A 86 6.56 6.69 3.94
CA ASN A 86 6.63 8.14 3.79
C ASN A 86 5.58 8.68 2.81
N GLN A 87 5.29 7.94 1.74
CA GLN A 87 4.24 8.29 0.77
C GLN A 87 2.83 8.13 1.39
N LEU A 88 2.56 7.02 2.08
CA LEU A 88 1.31 6.80 2.80
C LEU A 88 1.06 7.90 3.83
N ALA A 89 2.08 8.28 4.62
CA ALA A 89 1.97 9.34 5.61
C ALA A 89 1.49 10.65 4.98
N LYS A 90 2.09 11.04 3.85
CA LYS A 90 1.67 12.24 3.10
C LYS A 90 0.23 12.09 2.61
N ARG A 91 -0.13 10.93 2.05
CA ARG A 91 -1.50 10.73 1.53
C ARG A 91 -2.56 10.85 2.62
N LEU A 92 -2.30 10.23 3.77
CA LEU A 92 -3.18 10.29 4.93
C LEU A 92 -3.29 11.70 5.53
N LEU A 93 -2.15 12.38 5.74
CA LEU A 93 -2.14 13.71 6.35
C LEU A 93 -2.78 14.79 5.46
N TYR A 94 -2.65 14.67 4.14
CA TYR A 94 -3.21 15.64 3.18
C TYR A 94 -4.57 15.21 2.61
N ASP A 95 -5.15 14.11 3.08
CA ASP A 95 -6.39 13.52 2.53
C ASP A 95 -6.36 13.40 1.00
N THR A 96 -5.26 12.84 0.48
CA THR A 96 -5.05 12.64 -0.96
C THR A 96 -5.13 11.17 -1.37
N SER A 97 -5.64 10.28 -0.51
CA SER A 97 -5.92 8.87 -0.85
C SER A 97 -7.19 8.73 -1.67
N ALA A 98 -7.15 8.00 -2.78
CA ALA A 98 -8.32 7.81 -3.65
C ALA A 98 -9.44 7.00 -2.98
N SER A 99 -9.07 6.02 -2.14
CA SER A 99 -9.97 5.18 -1.36
C SER A 99 -9.22 4.63 -0.14
N ASP A 100 -9.84 4.70 1.03
CA ASP A 100 -9.27 4.16 2.27
C ASP A 100 -9.29 2.61 2.27
N GLU A 101 -10.31 2.02 1.64
CA GLU A 101 -10.42 0.58 1.43
C GLU A 101 -9.28 0.07 0.55
N ALA A 102 -8.92 0.80 -0.50
CA ALA A 102 -7.80 0.45 -1.36
C ALA A 102 -6.47 0.47 -0.59
N GLU A 103 -6.24 1.47 0.27
CA GLU A 103 -5.04 1.54 1.12
C GLU A 103 -4.95 0.35 2.07
N LYS A 104 -6.05 0.03 2.77
CA LYS A 104 -6.15 -1.13 3.67
C LYS A 104 -5.89 -2.44 2.94
N ASN A 105 -6.46 -2.60 1.75
CA ASN A 105 -6.29 -3.79 0.91
C ASN A 105 -4.81 -4.00 0.51
N VAL A 106 -4.10 -2.94 0.10
CA VAL A 106 -2.67 -3.05 -0.25
C VAL A 106 -1.83 -3.47 0.95
N ILE A 107 -2.08 -2.87 2.12
CA ILE A 107 -1.39 -3.23 3.37
C ILE A 107 -1.67 -4.69 3.72
N GLN A 108 -2.91 -5.16 3.57
CA GLN A 108 -3.26 -6.57 3.79
C GLN A 108 -2.51 -7.51 2.83
N LYS A 109 -2.40 -7.16 1.54
CA LYS A 109 -1.64 -7.97 0.57
C LYS A 109 -0.14 -8.01 0.92
N LEU A 110 0.45 -6.89 1.35
CA LEU A 110 1.83 -6.84 1.83
C LEU A 110 2.02 -7.70 3.09
N LYS A 111 1.06 -7.67 4.03
CA LYS A 111 1.07 -8.49 5.25
C LYS A 111 1.06 -9.97 4.92
N MET A 112 0.25 -10.40 3.95
CA MET A 112 0.22 -11.80 3.52
C MET A 112 1.56 -12.27 2.93
N LYS A 113 2.32 -11.40 2.27
CA LYS A 113 3.62 -11.77 1.66
C LYS A 113 4.81 -11.64 2.59
N CYS A 114 4.83 -10.65 3.49
CA CYS A 114 6.00 -10.29 4.29
C CYS A 114 5.77 -10.36 5.80
N GLY A 115 4.57 -10.75 6.22
CA GLY A 115 4.21 -10.91 7.62
C GLY A 115 3.83 -9.60 8.32
N ALA A 116 3.26 -9.74 9.51
CA ALA A 116 2.72 -8.62 10.29
C ALA A 116 3.79 -7.61 10.74
N GLN A 117 5.02 -8.06 10.99
CA GLN A 117 6.11 -7.17 11.40
C GLN A 117 6.45 -6.13 10.32
N PHE A 118 6.30 -6.50 9.05
CA PHE A 118 6.54 -5.60 7.92
C PHE A 118 5.49 -4.48 7.85
N THR A 119 4.23 -4.79 8.15
CA THR A 119 3.10 -3.87 7.98
C THR A 119 2.69 -3.14 9.25
N SER A 120 3.17 -3.54 10.42
CA SER A 120 2.72 -3.03 11.73
C SER A 120 2.69 -1.50 11.82
N LYS A 121 3.72 -0.82 11.29
CA LYS A 121 3.76 0.65 11.27
C LYS A 121 2.70 1.26 10.34
N LEU A 122 2.47 0.65 9.16
CA LEU A 122 1.48 1.11 8.19
C LEU A 122 0.06 0.94 8.74
N GLU A 123 -0.21 -0.21 9.37
CA GLU A 123 -1.48 -0.50 10.04
C GLU A 123 -1.74 0.48 11.19
N GLY A 124 -0.72 0.81 11.98
CA GLY A 124 -0.77 1.84 13.01
C GLY A 124 -1.19 3.20 12.45
N MET A 125 -0.54 3.66 11.36
CA MET A 125 -0.86 4.95 10.73
C MET A 125 -2.32 5.07 10.27
N ILE A 126 -2.90 4.00 9.70
CA ILE A 126 -4.31 3.96 9.29
C ILE A 126 -5.23 4.06 10.52
N THR A 127 -4.86 3.35 11.58
CA THR A 127 -5.60 3.32 12.85
C THR A 127 -5.59 4.70 13.52
N ASP A 128 -4.42 5.33 13.59
CA ASP A 128 -4.23 6.65 14.20
C ASP A 128 -5.08 7.73 13.50
N ILE A 129 -5.16 7.71 12.17
CA ILE A 129 -5.98 8.66 11.41
C ILE A 129 -7.47 8.45 11.64
N SER A 130 -7.91 7.20 11.73
CA SER A 130 -9.32 6.87 12.04
C SER A 130 -9.69 7.34 13.45
N LEU A 131 -8.83 7.05 14.44
CA LEU A 131 -9.01 7.51 15.83
C LEU A 131 -9.00 9.03 15.94
N ALA A 132 -8.12 9.71 15.21
CA ALA A 132 -8.07 11.17 15.19
C ALA A 132 -9.36 11.79 14.65
N ALA A 133 -9.93 11.20 13.59
CA ALA A 133 -11.20 11.65 13.01
C ALA A 133 -12.37 11.48 13.99
N ASP A 134 -12.43 10.34 14.69
CA ASP A 134 -13.44 10.07 15.72
C ASP A 134 -13.33 11.03 16.91
N MET A 135 -12.11 11.26 17.40
CA MET A 135 -11.85 12.21 18.49
C MET A 135 -12.25 13.63 18.09
N GLN A 136 -11.94 14.04 16.85
CA GLN A 136 -12.33 15.35 16.34
C GLN A 136 -13.85 15.49 16.23
N LYS A 137 -14.57 14.42 15.87
CA LYS A 137 -16.04 14.40 15.84
C LYS A 137 -16.61 14.58 17.24
N GLN A 138 -16.16 13.80 18.21
CA GLN A 138 -16.59 13.91 19.62
C GLN A 138 -16.33 15.31 20.19
N PHE A 139 -15.18 15.90 19.86
CA PHE A 139 -14.84 17.25 20.30
C PHE A 139 -15.79 18.31 19.71
N ARG A 140 -16.14 18.20 18.42
CA ARG A 140 -17.12 19.09 17.78
C ARG A 140 -18.51 18.96 18.41
N GLU A 141 -18.94 17.74 18.73
CA GLU A 141 -20.21 17.48 19.41
C GLU A 141 -20.21 18.06 20.83
N TYR A 142 -19.11 17.94 21.57
CA TYR A 142 -18.96 18.57 22.88
C TYR A 142 -19.11 20.09 22.81
N LEU A 143 -18.44 20.74 21.85
CA LEU A 143 -18.54 22.19 21.66
C LEU A 143 -19.97 22.63 21.32
N SER A 144 -20.67 21.92 20.43
CA SER A 144 -22.05 22.28 20.06
C SER A 144 -23.04 22.16 21.22
N HIS A 145 -22.88 21.15 22.08
CA HIS A 145 -23.70 21.00 23.29
C HIS A 145 -23.41 22.11 24.29
N ARG A 146 -22.14 22.51 24.44
CA ARG A 146 -21.74 23.59 25.33
C ARG A 146 -22.29 24.94 24.86
N ASP A 147 -22.20 25.23 23.57
CA ASP A 147 -22.70 26.48 22.99
C ASP A 147 -24.24 26.56 23.06
N SER A 148 -24.94 25.43 22.88
CA SER A 148 -26.40 25.35 23.05
C SER A 148 -26.82 25.60 24.50
N GLN A 149 -26.09 25.11 25.50
CA GLN A 149 -26.37 25.37 26.91
C GLN A 149 -26.12 26.82 27.32
N ALA A 150 -25.18 27.51 26.66
CA ALA A 150 -24.89 28.92 26.92
C ALA A 150 -26.00 29.87 26.40
N ASP A 151 -26.76 29.46 25.38
CA ASP A 151 -27.82 30.28 24.75
C ASP A 151 -29.17 30.19 25.51
N TYR A 152 -29.44 29.07 26.18
CA TYR A 152 -30.62 28.91 27.07
C TYR A 152 -30.52 29.66 28.41
N GLY A 153 -29.37 30.30 28.69
CA GLY A 153 -29.12 31.07 29.91
C GLY A 153 -29.38 32.58 29.79
N LYS A 154 -29.97 33.05 28.68
CA LYS A 154 -30.35 34.46 28.45
C LYS A 154 -31.86 34.64 28.36
#